data_AF-A0A7L9UB54-F1
#
_entry.id   AF-A0A7L9UB54-F1
#
_cell.length_a   1.000
_cell.length_b   1.000
_cell.length_c   1.000
_cell.angle_alpha   90.00
_cell.angle_beta   90.00
_cell.angle_gamma   90.00
#
_symmetry.space_group_name_H-M   'P 1'
#
loop_
_entity.id
_entity.type
_entity.pdbx_description
1 polymer ?
#
loop_
_entity_poly.entity_id
_entity_poly.type
_entity_poly.pdbx_seq_one_letter_code
_entity_poly.pdbx_strand_id
1 'polypeptide(L)'
;MDFPINTSTQLPPVLRGLRKQAGLTQAEVAARIGTTQQAYARIEADPSATSVGRFLAILQAIGAGMALQVVGSPAKAMPNARTSSTVLAKTQNGAMPVAKTVGRRHSTKTKAMGAAPAKVTPPSGNKENW
;
A
#
# COMPACT_ATOMS: atom_id res chain seq x y z
N MET A 1 5.00 12.93 2.78
CA MET A 1 5.25 14.20 2.05
C MET A 1 4.62 14.06 0.70
N ASP A 2 3.91 15.10 0.27
CA ASP A 2 3.23 15.12 -1.02
C ASP A 2 4.03 15.97 -2.01
N PHE A 3 4.17 15.46 -3.24
CA PHE A 3 4.90 16.12 -4.31
C PHE A 3 3.92 16.39 -5.45
N PRO A 4 3.35 17.60 -5.57
CA PRO A 4 2.44 17.91 -6.67
C PRO A 4 3.22 17.89 -7.99
N ILE A 5 2.79 17.04 -8.92
CA ILE A 5 3.36 16.91 -10.26
C ILE A 5 2.32 17.36 -11.27
N ASN A 6 2.63 18.44 -11.97
CA ASN A 6 1.79 19.03 -13.02
C ASN A 6 2.35 18.73 -14.42
N THR A 7 3.65 18.45 -14.55
CA THR A 7 4.31 18.16 -15.83
C THR A 7 5.26 16.97 -15.74
N SER A 8 5.46 16.28 -16.85
CA SER A 8 6.38 15.13 -16.92
C SER A 8 7.83 15.51 -16.59
N THR A 9 8.25 16.72 -16.93
CA THR A 9 9.60 17.27 -16.64
C THR A 9 9.91 17.37 -15.15
N GLN A 10 8.91 17.31 -14.28
CA GLN A 10 9.09 17.30 -12.82
C GLN A 10 9.38 15.89 -12.28
N LEU A 11 9.09 14.83 -13.04
CA LEU A 11 9.30 13.44 -12.60
C LEU A 11 10.77 13.07 -12.34
N PRO A 12 11.75 13.42 -13.22
CA PRO A 12 13.14 13.04 -13.00
C PRO A 12 13.73 13.51 -11.65
N PRO A 13 13.65 14.81 -11.28
CA PRO A 13 14.19 15.26 -9.99
C PRO A 13 13.42 14.69 -8.79
N VAL A 14 12.09 14.49 -8.90
CA VAL A 14 11.28 13.88 -7.83
C VAL A 14 11.68 12.43 -7.60
N LEU A 15 11.78 11.62 -8.66
CA LEU A 15 12.15 10.22 -8.56
C LEU A 15 13.56 10.06 -7.96
N ARG A 16 14.51 10.90 -8.39
CA ARG A 16 15.87 10.93 -7.83
C ARG A 16 15.88 11.32 -6.35
N GLY A 17 15.05 12.29 -5.96
CA GLY A 17 14.88 12.73 -4.58
C GLY A 17 14.36 11.60 -3.69
N LEU A 18 13.26 10.96 -4.11
CA LEU A 18 12.66 9.82 -3.42
C LEU A 18 13.65 8.67 -3.23
N ARG A 19 14.41 8.32 -4.29
CA ARG A 19 15.45 7.29 -4.20
C ARG A 19 16.51 7.64 -3.15
N LYS A 20 17.00 8.89 -3.15
CA LYS A 20 18.00 9.36 -2.17
C LYS A 20 17.43 9.38 -0.75
N GLN A 21 16.18 9.78 -0.57
CA GLN A 21 15.50 9.75 0.73
C GLN A 21 15.36 8.33 1.27
N ALA A 22 15.15 7.35 0.39
CA ALA A 22 15.13 5.93 0.75
C ALA A 22 16.54 5.34 1.00
N GLY A 23 17.61 6.11 0.82
CA GLY A 23 18.99 5.63 1.00
C GLY A 23 19.46 4.61 -0.04
N LEU A 24 18.78 4.53 -1.20
CA LEU A 24 19.06 3.53 -2.23
C LEU A 24 19.95 4.10 -3.34
N THR A 25 20.86 3.28 -3.84
CA THR A 25 21.60 3.50 -5.09
C THR A 25 20.75 3.12 -6.30
N GLN A 26 21.16 3.57 -7.49
CA GLN A 26 20.51 3.16 -8.75
C GLN A 26 20.55 1.63 -8.94
N ALA A 27 21.67 0.99 -8.59
CA ALA A 27 21.83 -0.45 -8.72
C ALA A 27 20.90 -1.22 -7.78
N GLU A 28 20.67 -0.74 -6.56
CA GLU A 28 19.76 -1.39 -5.61
C GLU A 28 18.30 -1.31 -6.06
N VAL A 29 17.84 -0.16 -6.57
CA VAL A 29 16.48 -0.07 -7.12
C VAL A 29 16.35 -0.96 -8.35
N ALA A 30 17.37 -0.97 -9.22
CA ALA A 30 17.39 -1.83 -10.40
C ALA A 30 17.28 -3.32 -10.04
N ALA A 31 18.04 -3.77 -9.03
CA ALA A 31 17.99 -5.13 -8.53
C ALA A 31 16.60 -5.50 -7.97
N ARG A 32 15.95 -4.58 -7.24
CA ARG A 32 14.59 -4.79 -6.69
C ARG A 32 13.52 -4.96 -7.77
N ILE A 33 13.68 -4.31 -8.92
CA ILE A 33 12.72 -4.39 -10.05
C ILE A 33 13.18 -5.35 -11.16
N GLY A 34 14.22 -6.16 -10.91
CA GLY A 34 14.73 -7.16 -11.85
C GLY A 34 15.29 -6.56 -13.15
N THR A 35 16.06 -5.48 -13.06
CA THR A 35 16.66 -4.82 -14.24
C THR A 35 18.12 -4.43 -14.00
N THR A 36 18.79 -3.94 -15.05
CA THR A 36 20.18 -3.49 -14.95
C THR A 36 20.24 -2.05 -14.44
N GLN A 37 21.35 -1.69 -13.78
CA GLN A 37 21.58 -0.32 -13.32
C GLN A 37 21.47 0.70 -14.46
N GLN A 38 22.01 0.36 -15.65
CA GLN A 38 21.96 1.23 -16.82
C GLN A 38 20.52 1.43 -17.31
N ALA A 39 19.70 0.38 -17.33
CA ALA A 39 18.29 0.49 -17.68
C ALA A 39 17.54 1.38 -16.68
N TYR A 40 17.78 1.20 -15.38
CA TYR A 40 17.20 2.08 -14.36
C TYR A 40 17.67 3.53 -14.51
N ALA A 41 18.95 3.77 -14.78
CA ALA A 41 19.49 5.13 -14.97
C ALA A 41 18.82 5.86 -16.16
N ARG A 42 18.53 5.14 -17.26
CA ARG A 42 17.75 5.69 -18.39
C ARG A 42 16.32 6.04 -17.97
N ILE A 43 15.66 5.16 -17.21
CA ILE A 43 14.32 5.43 -16.68
C ILE A 43 14.32 6.60 -15.71
N GLU A 44 15.34 6.74 -14.84
CA GLU A 44 15.45 7.85 -13.90
C GLU A 44 15.71 9.19 -14.61
N ALA A 45 16.35 9.17 -15.78
CA ALA A 45 16.57 10.35 -16.61
C ALA A 45 15.31 10.81 -17.35
N ASP A 46 14.49 9.88 -17.85
CA ASP A 46 13.18 10.16 -18.46
C ASP A 46 12.12 9.13 -18.03
N PRO A 47 11.44 9.35 -16.89
CA PRO A 47 10.41 8.43 -16.41
C PRO A 47 9.17 8.41 -17.30
N SER A 48 8.93 9.47 -18.07
CA SER A 48 7.75 9.67 -18.92
C SER A 48 7.72 8.73 -20.12
N ALA A 49 8.89 8.30 -20.60
CA ALA A 49 9.01 7.32 -21.68
C ALA A 49 8.78 5.88 -21.21
N THR A 50 8.65 5.63 -19.90
CA THR A 50 8.39 4.30 -19.34
C THR A 50 6.90 4.07 -19.16
N SER A 51 6.47 2.80 -19.16
CA SER A 51 5.06 2.48 -18.89
C SER A 51 4.67 2.85 -17.46
N VAL A 52 3.42 3.27 -17.26
CA VAL A 52 2.89 3.61 -15.93
C VAL A 52 3.05 2.44 -14.96
N GLY A 53 2.80 1.20 -15.41
CA GLY A 53 2.98 0.01 -14.58
C GLY A 53 4.43 -0.17 -14.09
N ARG A 54 5.42 0.08 -14.95
CA ARG A 54 6.84 0.01 -14.56
C ARG A 54 7.23 1.16 -13.65
N PHE A 55 6.69 2.36 -13.89
CA PHE A 55 6.90 3.51 -13.01
C PHE A 55 6.35 3.26 -11.60
N LEU A 56 5.14 2.71 -11.48
CA LEU A 56 4.53 2.35 -10.20
C LEU A 56 5.34 1.26 -9.47
N ALA A 57 5.87 0.26 -10.20
CA ALA A 57 6.75 -0.75 -9.61
C ALA A 57 8.04 -0.15 -9.04
N ILE A 58 8.62 0.84 -9.72
CA ILE A 58 9.78 1.60 -9.22
C ILE A 58 9.42 2.36 -7.94
N LEU A 59 8.28 3.07 -7.92
CA LEU A 59 7.84 3.79 -6.72
C LEU A 59 7.68 2.83 -5.54
N GLN A 60 7.03 1.68 -5.74
CA GLN A 60 6.90 0.65 -4.70
C GLN A 60 8.26 0.13 -4.21
N ALA A 61 9.21 -0.11 -5.11
CA ALA A 61 10.55 -0.57 -4.75
C ALA A 61 11.35 0.43 -3.89
N ILE A 62 11.02 1.73 -4.01
CA ILE A 62 11.60 2.83 -3.24
C ILE A 62 10.78 3.12 -1.96
N GLY A 63 9.61 2.51 -1.79
CA GLY A 63 8.71 2.75 -0.66
C GLY A 63 7.83 3.99 -0.82
N ALA A 64 7.60 4.43 -2.06
CA ALA A 64 6.74 5.56 -2.43
C ALA A 64 5.46 5.09 -3.14
N GLY A 65 4.48 5.98 -3.23
CA GLY A 65 3.24 5.79 -3.97
C GLY A 65 2.82 7.05 -4.71
N MET A 66 1.84 6.92 -5.61
CA MET A 66 1.23 8.04 -6.32
C MET A 66 -0.25 8.11 -5.96
N ALA A 67 -0.76 9.33 -5.76
CA ALA A 67 -2.17 9.62 -5.59
C ALA A 67 -2.66 10.52 -6.74
N LEU A 68 -3.90 10.32 -7.17
CA LEU A 68 -4.55 11.17 -8.16
C LEU A 68 -5.51 12.13 -7.45
N GLN A 69 -5.41 13.41 -7.76
CA GLN A 69 -6.30 14.45 -7.24
C GLN A 69 -7.15 15.03 -8.37
N VAL A 70 -8.46 15.12 -8.16
CA VAL A 70 -9.36 15.80 -9.10
C VAL A 70 -9.22 17.30 -8.92
N VAL A 71 -8.68 17.99 -9.93
CA VAL A 71 -8.53 19.45 -9.93
C VAL A 71 -9.89 20.08 -10.26
N GLY A 72 -10.36 21.01 -9.42
CA GLY A 72 -11.61 21.75 -9.66
C GLY A 72 -12.89 21.07 -9.18
N SER A 73 -12.83 19.95 -8.47
CA SER A 73 -14.02 19.43 -7.77
C SER A 73 -14.32 20.31 -6.55
N PRO A 74 -15.53 20.89 -6.43
CA PRO A 74 -15.93 21.51 -5.17
C PRO A 74 -15.93 20.41 -4.12
N ALA A 75 -15.11 20.56 -3.09
CA ALA A 75 -15.08 19.63 -1.97
C ALA A 75 -16.52 19.49 -1.44
N LYS A 76 -17.14 18.32 -1.66
CA LYS A 76 -18.36 17.97 -0.94
C LYS A 76 -17.95 17.85 0.51
N ALA A 77 -18.16 18.93 1.26
CA ALA A 77 -18.02 18.95 2.70
C ALA A 77 -18.85 17.79 3.25
N MET A 78 -18.19 16.72 3.69
CA MET A 78 -18.85 15.75 4.56
C MET A 78 -19.17 16.52 5.85
N PRO A 79 -20.45 16.65 6.25
CA PRO A 79 -20.76 17.20 7.56
C PRO A 79 -20.18 16.23 8.59
N ASN A 80 -19.29 16.77 9.43
CA ASN A 80 -18.70 16.06 10.55
C ASN A 80 -19.83 15.64 11.50
N ALA A 81 -20.26 14.39 11.42
CA ALA A 81 -21.19 13.79 12.35
C ALA A 81 -20.47 13.49 13.68
N ARG A 82 -20.15 14.55 14.43
CA ARG A 82 -19.78 14.48 15.86
C ARG A 82 -20.25 15.74 16.58
N THR A 83 -21.56 15.91 16.68
CA THR A 83 -22.11 16.63 17.84
C THR A 83 -22.18 15.64 18.98
N SER A 84 -21.21 15.82 19.87
CA SER A 84 -21.13 15.27 21.20
C SER A 84 -22.50 15.32 21.89
N SER A 85 -22.91 14.16 22.36
CA SER A 85 -23.80 13.92 23.47
C SER A 85 -23.79 15.04 24.53
N THR A 86 -24.77 15.94 24.47
CA THR A 86 -25.18 16.77 25.60
C THR A 86 -26.25 16.02 26.39
N VAL A 87 -25.79 15.35 27.44
CA VAL A 87 -26.41 15.18 28.76
C VAL A 87 -27.95 15.26 28.81
N LEU A 88 -28.62 14.11 28.90
CA LEU A 88 -29.90 14.03 29.61
C LEU A 88 -29.82 12.94 30.67
N ALA A 89 -29.29 13.33 31.83
CA ALA A 89 -29.50 12.60 33.06
C ALA A 89 -30.96 12.77 33.50
N LYS A 90 -31.75 11.70 33.49
CA LYS A 90 -32.97 11.61 34.29
C LYS A 90 -33.07 10.24 34.94
N THR A 91 -32.62 10.22 36.19
CA THR A 91 -33.01 9.25 37.23
C THR A 91 -34.51 9.07 37.28
N GLN A 92 -34.95 7.81 37.29
CA GLN A 92 -35.99 7.37 38.23
C GLN A 92 -35.97 5.85 38.39
N ASN A 93 -35.66 5.47 39.63
CA ASN A 93 -35.66 4.14 40.18
C ASN A 93 -37.07 3.54 40.15
N GLY A 94 -37.17 2.27 39.75
CA GLY A 94 -38.38 1.48 39.88
C GLY A 94 -38.09 -0.01 39.75
N ALA A 95 -38.12 -0.69 40.90
CA ALA A 95 -38.42 -2.10 41.09
C ALA A 95 -37.55 -3.19 40.41
N MET A 96 -36.79 -3.90 41.23
CA MET A 96 -36.59 -5.36 41.10
C MET A 96 -37.91 -6.09 41.35
N PRO A 97 -38.17 -7.33 40.82
CA PRO A 97 -37.32 -8.47 41.15
C PRO A 97 -37.16 -9.61 40.11
N VAL A 98 -36.07 -10.37 40.29
CA VAL A 98 -35.89 -11.84 40.15
C VAL A 98 -36.54 -12.59 38.98
N ALA A 99 -35.72 -13.24 38.15
CA ALA A 99 -35.57 -14.71 38.15
C ALA A 99 -34.60 -15.24 37.07
N LYS A 100 -33.68 -16.10 37.53
CA LYS A 100 -33.16 -17.36 36.94
C LYS A 100 -33.18 -17.51 35.41
N THR A 101 -32.05 -17.93 34.82
CA THR A 101 -31.74 -19.36 34.61
C THR A 101 -30.42 -19.54 33.85
N VAL A 102 -29.70 -20.55 34.31
CA VAL A 102 -28.44 -21.15 33.84
C VAL A 102 -28.50 -21.65 32.40
N GLY A 103 -27.35 -21.59 31.72
CA GLY A 103 -27.00 -22.45 30.59
C GLY A 103 -26.27 -21.67 29.50
N ARG A 104 -25.23 -22.16 28.83
CA ARG A 104 -24.57 -23.46 28.83
C ARG A 104 -23.31 -23.26 27.99
N ARG A 105 -22.18 -23.78 28.49
CA ARG A 105 -20.91 -23.90 27.76
C ARG A 105 -21.09 -24.71 26.48
N HIS A 106 -20.43 -24.29 25.40
CA HIS A 106 -19.78 -25.11 24.34
C HIS A 106 -18.66 -24.19 23.81
N SER A 107 -17.36 -24.39 24.01
CA SER A 107 -16.47 -25.55 23.91
C SER A 107 -16.33 -26.13 22.51
N THR A 108 -15.09 -26.01 22.00
CA THR A 108 -14.43 -26.85 20.99
C THR A 108 -14.90 -26.59 19.54
N LYS A 109 -14.07 -26.75 18.50
CA LYS A 109 -12.89 -27.59 18.36
C LYS A 109 -12.09 -27.19 17.11
N THR A 110 -10.78 -27.38 17.24
CA THR A 110 -9.73 -27.58 16.24
C THR A 110 -10.09 -28.43 15.01
N LYS A 111 -9.53 -28.12 13.82
CA LYS A 111 -8.85 -29.02 12.86
C LYS A 111 -8.34 -28.16 11.68
N ALA A 112 -7.05 -27.93 11.44
CA ALA A 112 -5.95 -28.80 10.99
C ALA A 112 -6.10 -29.38 9.56
N MET A 113 -4.97 -29.30 8.82
CA MET A 113 -4.60 -29.92 7.53
C MET A 113 -5.10 -29.20 6.26
N GLY A 114 -4.31 -29.06 5.17
CA GLY A 114 -3.01 -29.62 4.80
C GLY A 114 -2.23 -28.62 3.93
N ALA A 115 -0.89 -28.59 4.01
CA ALA A 115 0.03 -29.48 3.30
C ALA A 115 0.24 -29.07 1.83
N ALA A 116 1.45 -28.55 1.57
CA ALA A 116 2.06 -28.39 0.25
C ALA A 116 2.24 -29.75 -0.46
N PRO A 117 2.38 -29.73 -1.79
CA PRO A 117 3.66 -30.08 -2.43
C PRO A 117 3.90 -29.20 -3.69
N ALA A 118 4.99 -29.22 -4.46
CA ALA A 118 6.38 -29.64 -4.40
C ALA A 118 7.06 -28.99 -5.63
N LYS A 119 8.39 -28.92 -5.58
CA LYS A 119 9.30 -28.47 -6.65
C LYS A 119 8.99 -29.04 -8.04
N VAL A 120 9.14 -28.21 -9.06
CA VAL A 120 9.60 -28.64 -10.39
C VAL A 120 10.66 -27.64 -10.89
N THR A 121 11.81 -28.17 -11.25
CA THR A 121 12.96 -27.58 -11.99
C THR A 121 13.50 -28.71 -12.88
N PRO A 122 14.35 -28.46 -13.90
CA PRO A 122 14.49 -27.40 -14.90
C PRO A 122 14.52 -28.03 -16.34
N PRO A 123 15.01 -27.37 -17.44
CA PRO A 123 16.45 -27.33 -17.79
C PRO A 123 16.91 -25.95 -18.35
N SER A 124 18.13 -25.46 -18.09
CA SER A 124 19.42 -25.67 -18.78
C SER A 124 19.48 -25.31 -20.28
N GLY A 125 20.38 -24.36 -20.63
CA GLY A 125 20.78 -23.95 -22.00
C GLY A 125 20.09 -22.66 -22.46
N ASN A 126 20.73 -21.59 -22.94
CA ASN A 126 22.02 -21.48 -23.61
C ASN A 126 22.57 -20.04 -23.48
N LYS A 127 23.90 -19.89 -23.57
CA LYS A 127 24.62 -18.62 -23.63
C LYS A 127 24.56 -18.08 -25.07
N GLU A 128 24.13 -16.84 -25.26
CA GLU A 128 24.40 -16.12 -26.52
C GLU A 128 24.78 -14.67 -26.19
N ASN A 129 26.00 -14.33 -26.59
CA ASN A 129 26.62 -13.02 -26.48
C ASN A 129 26.06 -12.11 -27.59
N TRP A 130 25.44 -10.99 -27.23
CA TRP A 130 25.48 -9.73 -27.99
C TRP A 130 25.13 -8.55 -27.07
#